data_AF-A0A972PAP1-F1
#
_entry.id   AF-A0A972PAP1-F1
#
_cell.length_a   1.000
_cell.length_b   1.000
_cell.length_c   1.000
_cell.angle_alpha   90.00
_cell.angle_beta   90.00
_cell.angle_gamma   90.00
#
_symmetry.space_group_name_H-M   'P 1'
#
loop_
_entity.id
_entity.type
_entity.pdbx_description
1 polymer ?
#
loop_
_entity_poly.entity_id
_entity_poly.type
_entity_poly.pdbx_seq_one_letter_code
_entity_poly.pdbx_strand_id
1 'polypeptide(L)'
;MRKTFPGHHYPWKLTDLLVVLVAIAGVGWLYDKIGRAIFSLMVKVLAFIPATDLYYFLVGAILQTLMVIGLVCYFSFVKYQCRPEDLGLGNYPWPRALWLGFLGGISLFSLMFVGASLISLVYPEVPAPQPFAEIVMRVKNWRELIIPLLVGSVLAPVSEEMYFRGFVYPYLRSRLGVRMALWLSAMFFSVLHLDVVRFIPLMLGGFGLAWLYERTGSLYPSVVAHGVWNGVMTFIIFWSAH
;
A
#
# COMPACT_ATOMS: atom_id res chain seq x y z
N MET A 1 32.09 -6.24 -5.19
CA MET A 1 31.00 -6.67 -6.09
C MET A 1 29.97 -5.56 -6.16
N ARG A 2 29.72 -4.95 -7.33
CA ARG A 2 28.62 -3.99 -7.49
C ARG A 2 27.32 -4.77 -7.26
N LYS A 3 26.54 -4.44 -6.22
CA LYS A 3 25.17 -4.96 -6.10
C LYS A 3 24.41 -4.44 -7.32
N THR A 4 24.14 -5.32 -8.27
CA THR A 4 23.13 -5.08 -9.30
C THR A 4 21.83 -4.80 -8.58
N PHE A 5 21.35 -3.58 -8.64
CA PHE A 5 20.01 -3.24 -8.16
C PHE A 5 18.99 -4.14 -8.90
N PRO A 6 17.89 -4.60 -8.25
CA PRO A 6 16.82 -5.30 -8.96
C PRO A 6 16.50 -4.63 -10.30
N GLY A 7 16.60 -5.39 -11.40
CA GLY A 7 16.37 -4.92 -12.76
C GLY A 7 17.43 -3.99 -13.37
N HIS A 8 18.54 -4.55 -13.84
CA HIS A 8 19.29 -3.88 -14.93
C HIS A 8 18.51 -3.87 -16.25
N HIS A 9 17.43 -4.66 -16.34
CA HIS A 9 16.47 -4.69 -17.44
C HIS A 9 15.05 -4.64 -16.87
N TYR A 10 14.32 -3.53 -17.07
CA TYR A 10 12.89 -3.45 -16.76
C TYR A 10 12.10 -3.51 -18.06
N PRO A 11 11.48 -4.66 -18.37
CA PRO A 11 10.87 -4.85 -19.67
C PRO A 11 9.45 -4.27 -19.76
N TRP A 12 8.85 -3.89 -18.61
CA TRP A 12 7.49 -3.34 -18.59
C TRP A 12 7.40 -1.92 -19.13
N LYS A 13 6.32 -1.69 -19.86
CA LYS A 13 5.97 -0.45 -20.56
C LYS A 13 5.05 0.40 -19.70
N LEU A 14 4.92 1.68 -20.06
CA LEU A 14 3.97 2.58 -19.40
C LEU A 14 2.54 2.03 -19.46
N THR A 15 2.20 1.39 -20.57
CA THR A 15 0.90 0.74 -20.76
C THR A 15 0.61 -0.34 -19.72
N ASP A 16 1.62 -1.10 -19.27
CA ASP A 16 1.41 -2.15 -18.27
C ASP A 16 1.09 -1.52 -16.91
N LEU A 17 1.79 -0.43 -16.55
CA LEU A 17 1.51 0.35 -15.34
C LEU A 17 0.09 0.94 -15.36
N LEU A 18 -0.32 1.48 -16.51
CA LEU A 18 -1.65 2.05 -16.71
C LEU A 18 -2.76 0.99 -16.64
N VAL A 19 -2.53 -0.21 -17.17
CA VAL A 19 -3.51 -1.31 -17.06
C VAL A 19 -3.76 -1.67 -15.60
N VAL A 20 -2.74 -1.76 -14.76
CA VAL A 20 -2.93 -2.02 -13.32
C VAL A 20 -3.74 -0.90 -12.66
N LEU A 21 -3.48 0.36 -12.99
CA LEU A 21 -4.25 1.50 -12.42
C LEU A 21 -5.70 1.50 -12.86
N VAL A 22 -5.95 1.27 -14.15
CA VAL A 22 -7.30 1.19 -14.69
C VAL A 22 -8.04 0.01 -14.08
N ALA A 23 -7.36 -1.11 -13.83
CA ALA A 23 -7.93 -2.25 -13.12
C ALA A 23 -8.24 -1.91 -11.65
N ILE A 24 -7.35 -1.20 -10.95
CA ILE A 24 -7.58 -0.70 -9.59
C ILE A 24 -8.84 0.15 -9.52
N ALA A 25 -8.95 1.15 -10.40
CA ALA A 25 -10.11 2.05 -10.45
C ALA A 25 -11.38 1.33 -10.91
N GLY A 26 -11.28 0.48 -11.92
CA GLY A 26 -12.40 -0.24 -12.52
C GLY A 26 -13.00 -1.28 -11.57
N VAL A 27 -12.17 -2.06 -10.88
CA VAL A 27 -12.63 -3.02 -9.85
C VAL A 27 -13.22 -2.28 -8.67
N GLY A 28 -12.60 -1.20 -8.20
CA GLY A 28 -13.15 -0.36 -7.13
C GLY A 28 -14.52 0.22 -7.49
N TRP A 29 -14.67 0.77 -8.69
CA TRP A 29 -15.93 1.29 -9.20
C TRP A 29 -17.00 0.19 -9.32
N LEU A 30 -16.64 -0.98 -9.85
CA LEU A 30 -17.58 -2.10 -9.96
C LEU A 30 -18.02 -2.57 -8.57
N TYR A 31 -17.08 -2.65 -7.62
CA TYR A 31 -17.36 -3.04 -6.26
C TYR A 31 -18.30 -2.06 -5.53
N ASP A 32 -18.19 -0.76 -5.78
CA ASP A 32 -19.14 0.26 -5.32
C ASP A 32 -20.55 0.01 -5.87
N LYS A 33 -20.68 -0.32 -7.16
CA LYS A 33 -22.00 -0.50 -7.81
C LYS A 33 -22.71 -1.79 -7.46
N ILE A 34 -22.01 -2.91 -7.48
CA ILE A 34 -22.64 -4.23 -7.37
C ILE A 34 -22.14 -5.04 -6.18
N GLY A 35 -21.09 -4.59 -5.48
CA GLY A 35 -20.45 -5.35 -4.42
C GLY A 35 -21.39 -5.67 -3.26
N ARG A 36 -22.29 -4.76 -2.87
CA ARG A 36 -23.25 -5.02 -1.78
C ARG A 36 -24.26 -6.11 -2.13
N ALA A 37 -24.72 -6.17 -3.38
CA ALA A 37 -25.62 -7.23 -3.84
C ALA A 37 -24.92 -8.59 -3.85
N ILE A 38 -23.68 -8.64 -4.38
CA ILE A 38 -22.85 -9.85 -4.38
C ILE A 38 -22.56 -10.30 -2.95
N PHE A 39 -22.16 -9.38 -2.06
CA PHE A 39 -21.88 -9.69 -0.67
C PHE A 39 -23.11 -10.22 0.07
N SER A 40 -24.29 -9.63 -0.15
CA SER A 40 -25.54 -10.13 0.42
C SER A 40 -25.84 -11.57 -0.02
N LEU A 41 -25.61 -11.88 -1.31
CA LEU A 41 -25.74 -13.25 -1.81
C LEU A 41 -24.70 -14.18 -1.17
N MET A 42 -23.44 -13.74 -1.05
CA MET A 42 -22.38 -14.51 -0.39
C MET A 42 -22.73 -14.84 1.05
N VAL A 43 -23.24 -13.89 1.84
CA VAL A 43 -23.69 -14.13 3.22
C VAL A 43 -24.81 -15.17 3.27
N LYS A 44 -25.78 -15.10 2.35
CA LYS A 44 -26.90 -16.06 2.29
C LYS A 44 -26.43 -17.48 1.97
N VAL A 45 -25.45 -17.61 1.07
CA VAL A 45 -24.92 -18.91 0.63
C VAL A 45 -23.87 -19.46 1.61
N LEU A 46 -23.01 -18.58 2.13
CA LEU A 46 -21.90 -18.87 3.03
C LEU A 46 -22.26 -18.39 4.43
N ALA A 47 -23.12 -19.15 5.11
CA ALA A 47 -23.74 -18.81 6.40
C ALA A 47 -22.77 -18.55 7.58
N PHE A 48 -21.46 -18.65 7.37
CA PHE A 48 -20.43 -18.33 8.37
C PHE A 48 -19.88 -16.89 8.26
N ILE A 49 -20.21 -16.15 7.19
CA ILE A 49 -19.75 -14.76 7.01
C ILE A 49 -20.73 -13.79 7.69
N PRO A 50 -20.30 -12.99 8.69
CA PRO A 50 -21.14 -11.98 9.30
C PRO A 50 -21.53 -10.88 8.31
N ALA A 51 -22.82 -10.53 8.28
CA ALA A 51 -23.39 -9.46 7.45
C ALA A 51 -23.05 -8.06 7.99
N THR A 52 -21.78 -7.68 8.01
CA THR A 52 -21.30 -6.40 8.56
C THR A 52 -20.48 -5.63 7.53
N ASP A 53 -20.42 -4.30 7.67
CA ASP A 53 -19.58 -3.44 6.83
C ASP A 53 -18.09 -3.80 6.94
N LEU A 54 -17.65 -4.32 8.08
CA LEU A 54 -16.27 -4.76 8.29
C LEU A 54 -15.90 -5.96 7.40
N TYR A 55 -16.77 -6.94 7.30
CA TYR A 55 -16.55 -8.11 6.44
C TYR A 55 -16.76 -7.77 4.96
N TYR A 56 -17.69 -6.86 4.64
CA TYR A 56 -17.79 -6.29 3.30
C TYR A 56 -16.45 -5.63 2.90
N PHE A 57 -15.93 -4.73 3.74
CA PHE A 57 -14.62 -4.10 3.53
C PHE A 57 -13.49 -5.11 3.33
N LEU A 58 -13.42 -6.16 4.17
CA LEU A 58 -12.43 -7.23 4.04
C LEU A 58 -12.50 -7.94 2.68
N VAL A 59 -13.69 -8.28 2.19
CA VAL A 59 -13.86 -8.93 0.88
C VAL A 59 -13.36 -8.03 -0.24
N GLY A 60 -13.70 -6.73 -0.21
CA GLY A 60 -13.21 -5.75 -1.16
C GLY A 60 -11.68 -5.63 -1.13
N ALA A 61 -11.09 -5.57 0.06
CA ALA A 61 -9.64 -5.50 0.24
C ALA A 61 -8.92 -6.75 -0.30
N ILE A 62 -9.46 -7.95 -0.06
CA ILE A 62 -8.92 -9.21 -0.60
C ILE A 62 -9.00 -9.20 -2.12
N LEU A 63 -10.16 -8.86 -2.70
CA LEU A 63 -10.34 -8.81 -4.15
C LEU A 63 -9.33 -7.85 -4.80
N GLN A 64 -9.19 -6.64 -4.25
CA GLN A 64 -8.25 -5.64 -4.73
C GLN A 64 -6.81 -6.12 -4.64
N THR A 65 -6.42 -6.69 -3.49
CA THR A 65 -5.07 -7.20 -3.23
C THR A 65 -4.70 -8.30 -4.20
N LEU A 66 -5.59 -9.30 -4.37
CA LEU A 66 -5.37 -10.41 -5.28
C LEU A 66 -5.30 -9.95 -6.74
N MET A 67 -6.14 -8.99 -7.14
CA MET A 67 -6.10 -8.42 -8.49
C MET A 67 -4.77 -7.68 -8.75
N VAL A 68 -4.34 -6.81 -7.84
CA VAL A 68 -3.08 -6.05 -8.00
C VAL A 68 -1.87 -6.99 -8.04
N ILE A 69 -1.76 -7.91 -7.06
CA ILE A 69 -0.69 -8.90 -7.03
C ILE A 69 -0.73 -9.79 -8.28
N GLY A 70 -1.92 -10.23 -8.68
CA GLY A 70 -2.13 -11.06 -9.86
C GLY A 70 -1.67 -10.40 -11.14
N LEU A 71 -2.00 -9.12 -11.36
CA LEU A 71 -1.56 -8.37 -12.53
C LEU A 71 -0.05 -8.08 -12.50
N VAL A 72 0.51 -7.70 -11.36
CA VAL A 72 1.96 -7.51 -11.22
C VAL A 72 2.70 -8.82 -11.51
N CYS A 73 2.25 -9.94 -10.94
CA CYS A 73 2.81 -11.27 -11.20
C CYS A 73 2.65 -11.69 -12.67
N TYR A 74 1.48 -11.45 -13.28
CA TYR A 74 1.25 -11.75 -14.70
C TYR A 74 2.23 -10.99 -15.60
N PHE A 75 2.33 -9.67 -15.44
CA PHE A 75 3.24 -8.88 -16.25
C PHE A 75 4.69 -9.27 -16.00
N SER A 76 5.10 -9.44 -14.75
CA SER A 76 6.49 -9.77 -14.39
C SER A 76 6.89 -11.16 -14.87
N PHE A 77 6.15 -12.19 -14.45
CA PHE A 77 6.59 -13.58 -14.55
C PHE A 77 6.04 -14.29 -15.79
N VAL A 78 4.85 -13.91 -16.27
CA VAL A 78 4.23 -14.56 -17.43
C VAL A 78 4.57 -13.81 -18.72
N LYS A 79 4.30 -12.51 -18.79
CA LYS A 79 4.55 -11.73 -20.00
C LYS A 79 6.03 -11.50 -20.26
N TYR A 80 6.78 -11.13 -19.22
CA TYR A 80 8.17 -10.73 -19.35
C TYR A 80 9.19 -11.74 -18.82
N GLN A 81 8.75 -12.85 -18.23
CA GLN A 81 9.61 -13.94 -17.76
C GLN A 81 10.73 -13.43 -16.83
N CYS A 82 10.45 -12.37 -16.05
CA CYS A 82 11.35 -11.84 -15.05
C CYS A 82 11.52 -12.83 -13.90
N ARG A 83 12.58 -12.66 -13.12
CA ARG A 83 12.77 -13.43 -11.90
C ARG A 83 12.18 -12.67 -10.70
N PRO A 84 11.79 -13.35 -9.61
CA PRO A 84 11.33 -12.68 -8.39
C PRO A 84 12.31 -11.63 -7.86
N GLU A 85 13.62 -11.86 -8.03
CA GLU A 85 14.65 -10.91 -7.62
C GLU A 85 14.55 -9.56 -8.36
N ASP A 86 14.01 -9.51 -9.58
CA ASP A 86 13.87 -8.28 -10.37
C ASP A 86 12.80 -7.34 -9.78
N LEU A 87 11.83 -7.90 -9.05
CA LEU A 87 10.87 -7.13 -8.25
C LEU A 87 11.39 -6.80 -6.85
N GLY A 88 12.56 -7.33 -6.45
CA GLY A 88 13.04 -7.25 -5.07
C GLY A 88 12.45 -8.32 -4.13
N LEU A 89 11.87 -9.40 -4.67
CA LEU A 89 11.41 -10.59 -3.92
C LEU A 89 12.51 -11.65 -3.78
N GLY A 90 13.77 -11.24 -3.81
CA GLY A 90 14.92 -12.14 -3.66
C GLY A 90 15.20 -12.57 -2.22
N ASN A 91 16.32 -13.26 -2.03
CA ASN A 91 16.79 -13.69 -0.71
C ASN A 91 17.37 -12.51 0.08
N TYR A 92 16.50 -11.75 0.74
CA TYR A 92 16.89 -10.75 1.73
C TYR A 92 16.73 -11.31 3.15
N PRO A 93 17.71 -11.13 4.06
CA PRO A 93 17.61 -11.70 5.41
C PRO A 93 16.40 -11.18 6.18
N TRP A 94 15.45 -12.06 6.49
CA TRP A 94 14.19 -11.71 7.17
C TRP A 94 14.37 -10.92 8.47
N PRO A 95 15.29 -11.27 9.39
CA PRO A 95 15.50 -10.47 10.61
C PRO A 95 15.91 -9.03 10.30
N ARG A 96 16.73 -8.83 9.26
CA ARG A 96 17.14 -7.49 8.81
C ARG A 96 15.98 -6.74 8.16
N ALA A 97 15.14 -7.43 7.38
CA ALA A 97 13.94 -6.83 6.79
C ALA A 97 12.97 -6.37 7.88
N LEU A 98 12.74 -7.20 8.89
CA LEU A 98 11.89 -6.88 10.03
C LEU A 98 12.44 -5.70 10.83
N TRP A 99 13.73 -5.68 11.13
CA TRP A 99 14.36 -4.60 11.89
C TRP A 99 14.36 -3.26 11.14
N LEU A 100 14.84 -3.26 9.89
CA LEU A 100 14.85 -2.05 9.06
C LEU A 100 13.43 -1.57 8.74
N GLY A 101 12.53 -2.51 8.49
CA GLY A 101 11.13 -2.22 8.27
C GLY A 101 10.48 -1.60 9.50
N PHE A 102 10.66 -2.18 10.69
CA PHE A 102 10.12 -1.64 11.93
C PHE A 102 10.64 -0.23 12.24
N LEU A 103 11.96 -0.04 12.25
CA LEU A 103 12.55 1.29 12.48
C LEU A 103 12.14 2.28 11.39
N GLY A 104 12.11 1.83 10.14
CA GLY A 104 11.64 2.62 9.00
C GLY A 104 10.19 3.06 9.18
N GLY A 105 9.30 2.14 9.53
CA GLY A 105 7.87 2.43 9.74
C GLY A 105 7.63 3.40 10.89
N ILE A 106 8.30 3.23 12.03
CA ILE A 106 8.21 4.17 13.16
C ILE A 106 8.75 5.55 12.77
N SER A 107 9.87 5.60 12.04
CA SER A 107 10.47 6.86 11.59
C SER A 107 9.56 7.59 10.58
N LEU A 108 8.97 6.85 9.64
CA LEU A 108 8.06 7.41 8.64
C LEU A 108 6.76 7.88 9.28
N PHE A 109 6.17 7.09 10.18
CA PHE A 109 5.00 7.53 10.95
C PHE A 109 5.29 8.84 11.70
N SER A 110 6.42 8.92 12.40
CA SER A 110 6.81 10.12 13.14
C SER A 110 6.99 11.34 12.23
N LEU A 111 7.67 11.16 11.10
CA LEU A 111 7.87 12.21 10.09
C LEU A 111 6.52 12.71 9.55
N MET A 112 5.62 11.79 9.21
CA MET A 112 4.31 12.11 8.68
C MET A 112 3.39 12.76 9.70
N PHE A 113 3.47 12.33 10.96
CA PHE A 113 2.75 12.93 12.07
C PHE A 113 3.18 14.38 12.30
N VAL A 114 4.50 14.65 12.28
CA VAL A 114 5.02 16.02 12.34
C VAL A 114 4.57 16.83 11.12
N GLY A 115 4.67 16.27 9.91
CA GLY A 115 4.19 16.92 8.69
C GLY A 115 2.71 17.29 8.75
N ALA A 116 1.87 16.36 9.21
CA ALA A 116 0.44 16.60 9.43
C ALA A 116 0.20 17.69 10.48
N SER A 117 0.94 17.65 11.61
CA SER A 117 0.82 18.66 12.67
C SER A 117 1.18 20.07 12.19
N LEU A 118 2.20 20.19 11.32
CA LEU A 118 2.57 21.47 10.70
C LEU A 118 1.49 21.96 9.72
N ILE A 119 0.88 21.06 8.94
CA ILE A 119 -0.22 21.41 8.05
C ILE A 119 -1.42 21.92 8.85
N SER A 120 -1.71 21.31 10.01
CA SER A 120 -2.79 21.75 10.89
C SER A 120 -2.60 23.17 11.45
N LEU A 121 -1.38 23.73 11.43
CA LEU A 121 -1.13 25.13 11.78
C LEU A 121 -1.63 26.11 10.71
N VAL A 122 -1.72 25.66 9.46
CA VAL A 122 -2.13 26.48 8.30
C VAL A 122 -3.57 26.14 7.88
N TYR A 123 -3.95 24.88 7.98
CA TYR A 123 -5.29 24.35 7.72
C TYR A 123 -5.84 23.75 9.02
N PRO A 124 -6.43 24.58 9.91
CA PRO A 124 -6.87 24.13 11.23
C PRO A 124 -8.13 23.25 11.21
N GLU A 125 -8.79 23.13 10.06
CA GLU A 125 -9.93 22.22 9.92
C GLU A 125 -9.47 20.76 10.00
N VAL A 126 -10.15 19.98 10.84
CA VAL A 126 -9.88 18.54 10.95
C VAL A 126 -10.32 17.89 9.63
N PRO A 127 -9.38 17.28 8.87
CA PRO A 127 -9.75 16.65 7.62
C PRO A 127 -10.67 15.46 7.89
N ALA A 128 -11.66 15.29 7.01
CA ALA A 128 -12.56 14.13 7.06
C ALA A 128 -11.74 12.83 7.16
N PRO A 129 -12.19 11.84 7.96
CA PRO A 129 -11.54 10.53 8.01
C PRO A 129 -11.51 9.90 6.62
N GLN A 130 -10.41 9.20 6.30
CA GLN A 130 -10.39 8.36 5.11
C GLN A 130 -11.35 7.16 5.29
N PRO A 131 -11.86 6.56 4.19
CA PRO A 131 -12.76 5.41 4.29
C PRO A 131 -12.22 4.27 5.18
N PHE A 132 -10.91 4.01 5.11
CA PHE A 132 -10.27 3.02 6.00
C PHE A 132 -10.35 3.43 7.48
N ALA A 133 -10.06 4.70 7.80
CA ALA A 133 -10.16 5.21 9.16
C ALA A 133 -11.59 5.15 9.71
N GLU A 134 -12.61 5.40 8.88
CA GLU A 134 -14.01 5.22 9.29
C GLU A 134 -14.32 3.77 9.69
N ILE A 135 -13.79 2.78 8.97
CA ILE A 135 -13.96 1.37 9.35
C ILE A 135 -13.33 1.11 10.72
N VAL A 136 -12.13 1.63 10.97
CA VAL A 136 -11.43 1.48 12.26
C VAL A 136 -12.21 2.14 13.40
N MET A 137 -12.78 3.33 13.18
CA MET A 137 -13.59 4.04 14.18
C MET A 137 -14.89 3.32 14.55
N ARG A 138 -15.40 2.43 13.67
CA ARG A 138 -16.65 1.67 13.90
C ARG A 138 -16.43 0.31 14.58
N VAL A 139 -15.18 -0.17 14.65
CA VAL A 139 -14.78 -1.41 15.32
C VAL A 139 -14.95 -1.27 16.82
N LYS A 140 -15.65 -2.20 17.49
CA LYS A 140 -16.06 -2.03 18.91
C LYS A 140 -15.15 -2.71 19.94
N ASN A 141 -14.28 -3.62 19.50
CA ASN A 141 -13.51 -4.47 20.38
C ASN A 141 -12.23 -4.98 19.71
N TRP A 142 -11.31 -5.50 20.53
CA TRP A 142 -10.02 -6.02 20.09
C TRP A 142 -10.12 -7.16 19.06
N ARG A 143 -11.22 -7.93 19.03
CA ARG A 143 -11.40 -9.01 18.05
C ARG A 143 -11.71 -8.45 16.67
N GLU A 144 -12.60 -7.48 16.59
CA GLU A 144 -12.93 -6.77 15.36
C GLU A 144 -11.73 -5.99 14.80
N LEU A 145 -10.83 -5.49 15.67
CA LEU A 145 -9.60 -4.78 15.28
C LEU A 145 -8.62 -5.64 14.46
N ILE A 146 -8.70 -6.97 14.56
CA ILE A 146 -7.83 -7.88 13.79
C ILE A 146 -8.01 -7.67 12.28
N ILE A 147 -9.24 -7.41 11.83
CA ILE A 147 -9.54 -7.24 10.40
C ILE A 147 -8.88 -5.98 9.80
N PRO A 148 -9.07 -4.76 10.34
CA PRO A 148 -8.40 -3.59 9.79
C PRO A 148 -6.87 -3.66 9.98
N LEU A 149 -6.36 -4.30 11.05
CA LEU A 149 -4.92 -4.54 11.18
C LEU A 149 -4.39 -5.44 10.04
N LEU A 150 -5.09 -6.53 9.72
CA LEU A 150 -4.74 -7.39 8.59
C LEU A 150 -4.79 -6.62 7.27
N VAL A 151 -5.86 -5.87 7.02
CA VAL A 151 -6.04 -5.13 5.77
C VAL A 151 -4.99 -4.02 5.65
N GLY A 152 -4.92 -3.12 6.62
CA GLY A 152 -4.07 -1.94 6.58
C GLY A 152 -2.58 -2.23 6.80
N SER A 153 -2.23 -3.23 7.60
CA SER A 153 -0.83 -3.52 7.96
C SER A 153 -0.21 -4.64 7.13
N VAL A 154 -1.00 -5.40 6.36
CA VAL A 154 -0.51 -6.51 5.55
C VAL A 154 -1.00 -6.44 4.12
N LEU A 155 -2.31 -6.54 3.87
CA LEU A 155 -2.85 -6.68 2.51
C LEU A 155 -2.56 -5.44 1.63
N ALA A 156 -2.87 -4.25 2.15
CA ALA A 156 -2.59 -2.99 1.46
C ALA A 156 -1.07 -2.80 1.25
N PRO A 157 -0.19 -2.85 2.28
CA PRO A 157 1.26 -2.75 2.09
C PRO A 157 1.84 -3.73 1.08
N VAL A 158 1.43 -5.01 1.10
CA VAL A 158 1.96 -6.00 0.15
C VAL A 158 1.58 -5.63 -1.29
N SER A 159 0.29 -5.37 -1.55
CA SER A 159 -0.17 -5.05 -2.90
C SER A 159 0.37 -3.71 -3.40
N GLU A 160 0.35 -2.68 -2.56
CA GLU A 160 0.84 -1.35 -2.91
C GLU A 160 2.35 -1.34 -3.12
N GLU A 161 3.17 -1.93 -2.25
CA GLU A 161 4.61 -1.95 -2.45
C GLU A 161 5.01 -2.79 -3.67
N MET A 162 4.32 -3.90 -3.96
CA MET A 162 4.54 -4.64 -5.20
C MET A 162 4.27 -3.79 -6.43
N TYR A 163 3.20 -2.98 -6.43
CA TYR A 163 2.89 -2.09 -7.54
C TYR A 163 3.83 -0.88 -7.62
N PHE A 164 3.98 -0.13 -6.53
CA PHE A 164 4.77 1.11 -6.54
C PHE A 164 6.27 0.84 -6.57
N ARG A 165 6.80 -0.08 -5.76
CA ARG A 165 8.26 -0.30 -5.65
C ARG A 165 8.72 -1.41 -6.59
N GLY A 166 7.87 -2.40 -6.84
CA GLY A 166 8.14 -3.45 -7.82
C GLY A 166 7.96 -2.97 -9.27
N PHE A 167 7.01 -2.08 -9.58
CA PHE A 167 6.65 -1.71 -10.96
C PHE A 167 6.89 -0.24 -11.31
N VAL A 168 6.29 0.69 -10.57
CA VAL A 168 6.35 2.13 -10.91
C VAL A 168 7.74 2.71 -10.72
N TYR A 169 8.32 2.52 -9.53
CA TYR A 169 9.63 3.07 -9.18
C TYR A 169 10.72 2.60 -10.15
N PRO A 170 10.85 1.30 -10.49
CA PRO A 170 11.92 0.86 -11.37
C PRO A 170 11.72 1.30 -12.84
N TYR A 171 10.46 1.42 -13.29
CA TYR A 171 10.12 2.05 -14.57
C TYR A 171 10.63 3.50 -14.66
N LEU A 172 10.44 4.29 -13.60
CA LEU A 172 10.88 5.68 -13.53
C LEU A 172 12.41 5.76 -13.38
N ARG A 173 12.98 4.93 -12.51
CA ARG A 173 14.42 4.87 -12.21
C ARG A 173 15.25 4.63 -13.46
N SER A 174 14.82 3.72 -14.34
CA SER A 174 15.54 3.41 -15.57
C SER A 174 15.54 4.51 -16.62
N ARG A 175 14.56 5.43 -16.59
CA ARG A 175 14.44 6.53 -17.56
C ARG A 175 14.95 7.87 -17.04
N LEU A 176 14.77 8.11 -15.75
CA LEU A 176 14.95 9.43 -15.14
C LEU A 176 16.05 9.45 -14.06
N GLY A 177 16.63 8.29 -13.76
CA GLY A 177 17.59 8.12 -12.68
C GLY A 177 16.96 8.09 -11.29
N VAL A 178 17.77 7.79 -10.28
CA VAL A 178 17.33 7.54 -8.90
C VAL A 178 16.60 8.74 -8.29
N ARG A 179 17.17 9.96 -8.39
CA ARG A 179 16.62 11.15 -7.72
C ARG A 179 15.21 11.47 -8.19
N MET A 180 14.98 11.50 -9.50
CA MET A 180 13.66 11.81 -10.06
C MET A 180 12.68 10.68 -9.82
N ALA A 181 13.12 9.42 -9.88
CA ALA A 181 12.25 8.28 -9.61
C ALA A 181 11.73 8.25 -8.16
N LEU A 182 12.56 8.61 -7.18
CA LEU A 182 12.13 8.69 -5.78
C LEU A 182 10.99 9.71 -5.62
N TRP A 183 11.17 10.93 -6.13
CA TRP A 183 10.16 11.99 -6.03
C TRP A 183 8.90 11.71 -6.85
N LEU A 184 9.04 11.28 -8.10
CA LEU A 184 7.89 11.03 -8.97
C LEU A 184 7.09 9.81 -8.51
N SER A 185 7.73 8.75 -8.05
CA SER A 185 7.02 7.60 -7.48
C SER A 185 6.28 7.98 -6.20
N ALA A 186 6.88 8.81 -5.35
CA ALA A 186 6.26 9.30 -4.12
C ALA A 186 5.08 10.24 -4.37
N MET A 187 5.24 11.17 -5.31
CA MET A 187 4.18 12.07 -5.75
C MET A 187 3.01 11.26 -6.33
N PHE A 188 3.32 10.29 -7.19
CA PHE A 188 2.30 9.44 -7.81
C PHE A 188 1.54 8.60 -6.79
N PHE A 189 2.24 8.01 -5.81
CA PHE A 189 1.63 7.34 -4.66
C PHE A 189 0.65 8.27 -3.95
N SER A 190 1.08 9.49 -3.62
CA SER A 190 0.24 10.45 -2.91
C SER A 190 -0.97 10.93 -3.71
N VAL A 191 -0.84 11.20 -5.01
CA VAL A 191 -1.97 11.65 -5.85
C VAL A 191 -3.07 10.60 -5.88
N LEU A 192 -2.73 9.32 -5.94
CA LEU A 192 -3.69 8.23 -6.04
C LEU A 192 -4.52 8.00 -4.77
N HIS A 193 -4.14 8.62 -3.65
CA HIS A 193 -4.95 8.63 -2.44
C HIS A 193 -6.10 9.65 -2.49
N LEU A 194 -6.10 10.55 -3.49
CA LEU A 194 -7.16 11.54 -3.74
C LEU A 194 -7.49 12.40 -2.50
N ASP A 195 -6.46 12.70 -1.70
CA ASP A 195 -6.58 13.42 -0.43
C ASP A 195 -5.60 14.58 -0.41
N VAL A 196 -6.12 15.79 -0.67
CA VAL A 196 -5.32 17.01 -0.79
C VAL A 196 -4.65 17.37 0.54
N VAL A 197 -5.34 17.19 1.66
CA VAL A 197 -4.82 17.54 2.99
C VAL A 197 -3.66 16.62 3.37
N ARG A 198 -3.79 15.32 3.07
CA ARG A 198 -2.78 14.32 3.40
C ARG A 198 -1.72 14.16 2.32
N PHE A 199 -1.76 14.96 1.26
CA PHE A 199 -0.83 14.87 0.13
C PHE A 199 0.65 14.94 0.56
N ILE A 200 1.05 15.99 1.27
CA ILE A 200 2.45 16.17 1.65
C ILE A 200 2.94 15.04 2.58
N PRO A 201 2.23 14.68 3.66
CA PRO A 201 2.63 13.54 4.49
C PRO A 201 2.75 12.23 3.69
N LEU A 202 1.76 11.91 2.84
CA LEU A 202 1.77 10.70 2.03
C LEU A 202 2.93 10.69 1.03
N MET A 203 3.26 11.84 0.43
CA MET A 203 4.42 11.96 -0.44
C MET A 203 5.73 11.73 0.33
N LEU A 204 5.88 12.25 1.56
CA LEU A 204 7.07 12.00 2.39
C LEU A 204 7.20 10.52 2.77
N GLY A 205 6.10 9.87 3.17
CA GLY A 205 6.05 8.43 3.42
C GLY A 205 6.42 7.64 2.16
N GLY A 206 5.82 8.00 1.03
CA GLY A 206 6.07 7.37 -0.27
C GLY A 206 7.54 7.48 -0.71
N PHE A 207 8.17 8.63 -0.49
CA PHE A 207 9.59 8.85 -0.74
C PHE A 207 10.45 7.95 0.14
N GLY A 208 10.15 7.90 1.44
CA GLY A 208 10.89 7.07 2.39
C GLY A 208 10.82 5.58 2.07
N LEU A 209 9.65 5.06 1.69
CA LEU A 209 9.47 3.68 1.25
C LEU A 209 10.22 3.37 -0.05
N ALA A 210 10.20 4.29 -1.03
CA ALA A 210 10.97 4.14 -2.26
C ALA A 210 12.48 4.22 -2.01
N TRP A 211 12.92 5.07 -1.08
CA TRP A 211 14.31 5.15 -0.66
C TRP A 211 14.76 3.88 0.05
N LEU A 212 13.96 3.33 0.96
CA LEU A 212 14.27 2.08 1.63
C LEU A 212 14.41 0.93 0.62
N TYR A 213 13.54 0.89 -0.39
CA TYR A 213 13.66 -0.03 -1.51
C TYR A 213 14.96 0.18 -2.31
N GLU A 214 15.28 1.43 -2.70
CA GLU A 214 16.52 1.75 -3.43
C GLU A 214 17.78 1.30 -2.66
N ARG A 215 17.78 1.49 -1.33
CA ARG A 215 18.93 1.17 -0.47
C ARG A 215 19.11 -0.31 -0.23
N THR A 216 18.01 -1.06 -0.20
CA THR A 216 18.02 -2.48 0.17
C THR A 216 17.98 -3.42 -1.03
N GLY A 217 17.40 -2.97 -2.15
CA GLY A 217 17.11 -3.81 -3.31
C GLY A 217 16.10 -4.91 -2.99
N SER A 218 15.25 -4.72 -1.98
CA SER A 218 14.25 -5.71 -1.57
C SER A 218 12.93 -5.03 -1.20
N LEU A 219 11.81 -5.66 -1.53
CA LEU A 219 10.49 -5.18 -1.13
C LEU A 219 10.22 -5.39 0.36
N TYR A 220 10.79 -6.43 0.98
CA TYR A 220 10.40 -6.81 2.35
C TYR A 220 10.58 -5.69 3.38
N PRO A 221 11.70 -4.95 3.41
CA PRO A 221 11.83 -3.82 4.34
C PRO A 221 10.75 -2.73 4.11
N SER A 222 10.43 -2.40 2.86
CA SER A 222 9.40 -1.40 2.54
C SER A 222 7.99 -1.88 2.88
N VAL A 223 7.65 -3.15 2.59
CA VAL A 223 6.38 -3.77 2.98
C VAL A 223 6.21 -3.73 4.50
N VAL A 224 7.24 -4.11 5.25
CA VAL A 224 7.19 -4.08 6.71
C VAL A 224 7.10 -2.65 7.23
N ALA A 225 7.87 -1.69 6.68
CA ALA A 225 7.80 -0.29 7.09
C ALA A 225 6.43 0.33 6.86
N HIS A 226 5.84 0.08 5.69
CA HIS A 226 4.51 0.54 5.35
C HIS A 226 3.47 -0.12 6.28
N GLY A 227 3.58 -1.43 6.50
CA GLY A 227 2.70 -2.14 7.43
C GLY A 227 2.79 -1.66 8.87
N VAL A 228 3.99 -1.37 9.37
CA VAL A 228 4.20 -0.83 10.73
C VAL A 228 3.59 0.56 10.85
N TRP A 229 3.82 1.43 9.87
CA TRP A 229 3.21 2.76 9.87
C TRP A 229 1.67 2.67 9.89
N ASN A 230 1.07 1.89 8.99
CA ASN A 230 -0.39 1.72 8.95
C ASN A 230 -0.94 1.06 10.22
N GLY A 231 -0.22 0.09 10.79
CA GLY A 231 -0.58 -0.56 12.04
C GLY A 231 -0.60 0.41 13.21
N VAL A 232 0.45 1.23 13.36
CA VAL A 232 0.50 2.27 14.40
C VAL A 232 -0.65 3.26 14.25
N MET A 233 -0.91 3.72 13.03
CA MET A 233 -2.05 4.61 12.74
C MET A 233 -3.39 3.96 13.10
N THR A 234 -3.59 2.69 12.74
CA THR A 234 -4.79 1.92 13.07
C THR A 234 -4.99 1.78 14.57
N PHE A 235 -3.93 1.47 15.32
CA PHE A 235 -3.98 1.36 16.79
C PHE A 235 -4.33 2.70 17.44
N ILE A 236 -3.74 3.80 16.98
CA ILE A 236 -4.03 5.14 17.51
C ILE A 236 -5.50 5.52 17.25
N ILE A 237 -6.01 5.28 16.04
CA ILE A 237 -7.41 5.58 15.71
C ILE A 237 -8.34 4.76 16.61
N PHE A 238 -8.12 3.45 16.73
CA PHE A 238 -8.93 2.57 17.56
C PHE A 238 -8.95 3.02 19.02
N TRP A 239 -7.78 3.33 19.58
CA TRP A 239 -7.63 3.80 20.96
C TRP A 239 -8.24 5.19 21.18
N SER A 240 -8.23 6.07 20.18
CA SER A 240 -8.83 7.41 20.29
C SER A 240 -10.35 7.41 20.22
N ALA A 241 -10.93 6.35 19.65
CA ALA A 241 -12.38 6.24 19.42
C ALA A 241 -13.12 5.52 20.58
N HIS A 242 -12.39 4.97 21.56
CA HIS A 242 -12.91 4.17 22.68
C HIS A 242 -12.25 4.55 24.00
#